data_AF-A0A9D9WN40-F1
#
_entry.id   AF-A0A9D9WN40-F1
#
_cell.length_a   1.000
_cell.length_b   1.000
_cell.length_c   1.000
_cell.angle_alpha   90.00
_cell.angle_beta   90.00
_cell.angle_gamma   90.00
#
_symmetry.space_group_name_H-M   'P 1'
#
loop_
_entity.id
_entity.type
_entity.pdbx_description
1 polymer ?
#
loop_
_entity_poly.entity_id
_entity_poly.type
_entity_poly.pdbx_seq_one_letter_code
_entity_poly.pdbx_strand_id
1 'polypeptide(L)' 'MSYSSEVFNVMIASPGDVASERSIIRDVIYEWNAVHSKSRSIVLLPIGWESHSSPEMGESPQEIINNQILDKCDLLIGV' A
#
# COMPACT_ATOMS: atom_id res chain seq x y z
N MET A 1 3.71 -24.67 -0.15
CA MET A 1 5.05 -24.51 -0.74
C MET A 1 5.27 -23.03 -1.01
N SER A 2 6.44 -22.50 -0.65
CA SER A 2 6.84 -21.13 -0.98
C SER A 2 7.11 -20.98 -2.49
N TYR A 3 7.03 -19.75 -2.99
CA TYR A 3 7.33 -19.38 -4.37
C TYR A 3 7.98 -17.98 -4.39
N SER A 4 8.73 -17.69 -5.45
CA SER A 4 9.25 -16.34 -5.70
C SER A 4 8.23 -15.52 -6.47
N SER A 5 8.10 -14.25 -6.11
CA SER A 5 7.22 -13.27 -6.75
C SER A 5 7.83 -11.89 -6.74
N GLU A 6 7.54 -11.11 -7.76
CA GLU A 6 7.76 -9.66 -7.76
C GLU A 6 6.69 -9.00 -6.90
N VAL A 7 7.08 -8.02 -6.07
CA VAL A 7 6.17 -7.35 -5.13
C VAL A 7 6.05 -5.90 -5.56
N PHE A 8 4.81 -5.45 -5.76
CA PHE A 8 4.50 -4.06 -6.07
C PHE A 8 3.89 -3.39 -4.84
N ASN A 9 4.49 -2.29 -4.43
CA ASN A 9 3.98 -1.41 -3.38
C ASN A 9 2.77 -0.63 -3.92
N VAL A 10 1.59 -0.90 -3.36
CA VAL A 10 0.33 -0.24 -3.75
C VAL A 10 -0.07 0.73 -2.65
N MET A 11 0.20 2.02 -2.86
CA MET A 11 -0.19 3.06 -1.92
C MET A 11 -1.69 3.34 -1.98
N ILE A 12 -2.35 3.26 -0.83
CA ILE A 12 -3.73 3.69 -0.64
C ILE A 12 -3.69 5.12 -0.11
N ALA A 13 -3.83 6.09 -1.00
CA ALA A 13 -3.84 7.51 -0.70
C ALA A 13 -5.27 7.95 -0.36
N SER A 14 -5.49 8.39 0.87
CA SER A 14 -6.83 8.78 1.31
C SER A 14 -6.79 9.75 2.50
N PRO A 15 -7.79 10.63 2.64
CA PRO A 15 -8.00 11.42 3.86
C PRO A 15 -8.37 10.53 5.06
N GLY A 16 -8.33 11.08 6.28
CA GLY A 16 -8.52 10.30 7.51
C GLY A 16 -9.92 9.70 7.70
N ASP A 17 -10.94 10.28 7.07
CA ASP A 17 -12.37 10.04 7.26
C ASP A 17 -12.98 8.92 6.39
N VAL A 18 -12.21 8.36 5.45
CA VAL A 18 -12.66 7.29 4.53
C VAL A 18 -12.11 5.90 4.90
N ALA A 19 -12.22 5.55 6.18
CA ALA A 19 -11.68 4.30 6.71
C ALA A 19 -12.37 3.05 6.10
N SER A 20 -13.66 3.13 5.77
CA SER A 20 -14.42 2.02 5.20
C SER A 20 -13.94 1.67 3.79
N GLU A 21 -13.74 2.67 2.95
CA GLU A 21 -13.22 2.55 1.58
C GLU A 21 -11.79 2.00 1.60
N ARG A 22 -10.95 2.48 2.51
CA ARG A 22 -9.59 1.95 2.75
C ARG A 22 -9.58 0.46 3.08
N SER A 23 -10.51 0.00 3.91
CA SER A 23 -10.65 -1.43 4.23
C SER A 23 -11.05 -2.24 3.00
N ILE A 24 -12.06 -1.76 2.24
CA ILE A 24 -12.53 -2.44 1.02
C ILE A 24 -11.37 -2.62 0.03
N ILE A 25 -10.54 -1.60 -0.17
CA ILE A 25 -9.38 -1.68 -1.08
C ILE A 25 -8.40 -2.76 -0.62
N ARG A 26 -8.13 -2.85 0.70
CA ARG A 26 -7.23 -3.88 1.25
C ARG A 26 -7.80 -5.28 1.08
N ASP A 27 -9.09 -5.45 1.33
CA ASP A 27 -9.77 -6.74 1.19
C ASP A 27 -9.72 -7.21 -0.27
N VAL A 28 -10.00 -6.32 -1.23
CA VAL A 28 -9.90 -6.64 -2.66
C VAL A 28 -8.47 -6.99 -3.08
N ILE A 29 -7.46 -6.27 -2.58
CA ILE A 29 -6.05 -6.59 -2.85
C ILE A 29 -5.70 -7.98 -2.28
N TYR A 30 -6.18 -8.30 -1.09
CA TYR A 30 -5.97 -9.59 -0.46
C TYR A 30 -6.62 -10.73 -1.27
N GLU A 31 -7.87 -10.56 -1.70
CA GLU A 31 -8.58 -11.51 -2.56
C GLU A 31 -7.86 -11.70 -3.90
N TRP A 32 -7.40 -10.61 -4.51
CA TRP A 32 -6.64 -10.66 -5.75
C TRP A 32 -5.36 -11.47 -5.58
N ASN A 33 -4.59 -11.22 -4.51
CA ASN A 33 -3.39 -11.97 -4.21
C ASN A 33 -3.70 -13.46 -4.00
N ALA A 34 -4.75 -13.79 -3.25
CA ALA A 34 -5.13 -15.19 -3.00
C ALA A 34 -5.40 -15.98 -4.28
N VAL A 35 -5.97 -15.35 -5.30
CA VAL A 35 -6.31 -15.99 -6.59
C VAL A 35 -5.12 -15.96 -7.56
N HIS A 36 -4.36 -14.87 -7.60
CA HIS A 36 -3.46 -14.58 -8.71
C HIS A 36 -1.98 -14.65 -8.37
N SER A 37 -1.58 -14.54 -7.10
CA SER A 37 -0.19 -14.25 -6.79
C SER A 37 0.77 -15.35 -7.24
N LYS A 38 0.36 -16.60 -7.08
CA LYS A 38 1.16 -17.76 -7.47
C LYS A 38 1.18 -18.00 -8.98
N SER A 39 0.06 -17.77 -9.67
CA SER A 39 -0.02 -18.01 -11.12
C SER A 39 0.65 -16.91 -11.93
N ARG A 40 0.72 -15.70 -11.36
CA ARG A 40 1.34 -14.53 -12.00
C ARG A 40 2.74 -14.22 -11.48
N SER A 41 3.18 -14.86 -10.38
CA SER A 41 4.40 -14.47 -9.66
C SER A 41 4.44 -12.99 -9.29
N ILE A 42 3.28 -12.43 -8.92
CA ILE A 42 3.11 -11.02 -8.55
C ILE A 42 2.39 -10.95 -7.20
N VAL A 43 2.84 -10.07 -6.30
CA VAL A 43 2.13 -9.74 -5.06
C VAL A 43 1.90 -8.24 -5.01
N LEU A 44 0.65 -7.84 -4.75
CA LEU A 44 0.30 -6.45 -4.47
C LEU A 44 0.37 -6.22 -2.96
N LEU A 45 1.33 -5.43 -2.50
CA LEU A 45 1.50 -5.10 -1.08
C LEU A 45 0.78 -3.78 -0.78
N PRO A 46 -0.36 -3.78 -0.08
CA PRO A 46 -1.06 -2.56 0.25
C PRO A 46 -0.30 -1.77 1.32
N ILE A 47 0.13 -0.56 0.98
CA ILE A 47 0.82 0.37 1.87
C ILE A 47 0.01 1.64 2.07
N GLY A 48 0.24 2.33 3.19
CA GLY A 48 -0.48 3.56 3.52
C GLY A 48 0.11 4.22 4.75
N TRP A 49 -0.22 5.50 4.95
CA TRP A 49 0.34 6.30 6.04
C TRP A 49 0.07 5.70 7.43
N GLU A 50 -1.02 4.97 7.60
CA GLU A 50 -1.42 4.35 8.87
C GLU A 50 -0.50 3.21 9.31
N SER A 51 0.12 2.51 8.37
CA SER A 51 0.84 1.26 8.62
C SER A 51 2.31 1.29 8.19
N HIS A 52 2.68 2.21 7.30
CA HIS A 52 4.00 2.28 6.68
C HIS A 52 4.64 3.67 6.81
N SER A 53 4.13 4.52 7.71
CA SER A 53 4.81 5.75 8.10
C SER A 53 5.29 5.69 9.55
N SER A 54 6.35 6.43 9.84
CA SER A 54 6.90 6.62 11.18
C SER A 54 7.16 8.11 11.42
N PRO A 55 6.96 8.62 12.65
CA PRO A 55 7.28 10.02 12.95
C PRO A 55 8.77 10.30 12.72
N GLU A 56 9.06 11.37 11.98
CA GLU A 56 10.42 11.89 11.78
C GLU A 56 10.44 13.40 12.13
N MET A 57 11.61 13.91 12.52
CA MET A 57 11.81 15.34 12.80
C MET A 57 12.50 16.02 11.63
N GLY A 58 12.15 17.28 11.39
CA GLY A 58 12.87 18.15 10.44
C GLY A 58 12.10 18.51 9.17
N GLU A 59 10.97 17.84 8.90
CA GLU A 59 10.11 18.09 7.74
C GLU A 59 8.64 18.20 8.14
N SER A 60 7.78 18.65 7.23
CA SER A 60 6.33 18.63 7.45
C SER A 60 5.78 17.20 7.43
N PRO A 61 4.66 16.91 8.11
CA PRO A 61 4.07 15.57 8.12
C PRO A 61 3.79 14.99 6.73
N GLN A 62 3.40 15.84 5.77
CA GLN A 62 3.10 15.38 4.40
C GLN A 62 4.38 15.03 3.63
N GLU A 63 5.45 15.81 3.80
CA GLU A 63 6.75 15.50 3.19
C GLU A 63 7.30 14.18 3.72
N ILE A 64 7.18 13.93 5.03
CA ILE A 64 7.58 12.65 5.64
C ILE A 64 6.81 11.48 5.02
N ILE A 65 5.49 11.59 4.88
CA ILE A 65 4.66 10.56 4.24
C ILE A 65 5.08 10.35 2.78
N ASN A 66 5.34 11.44 2.05
CA ASN A 66 5.74 11.35 0.65
C ASN A 66 7.08 10.60 0.52
N ASN A 67 8.09 10.99 1.30
CA ASN A 67 9.42 10.39 1.31
C ASN A 67 9.40 8.92 1.77
N GLN A 68 8.56 8.58 2.75
CA GLN A 68 8.50 7.23 3.30
C GLN A 68 7.69 6.25 2.44
N ILE A 69 6.63 6.73 1.76
CA ILE A 69 5.61 5.87 1.15
C ILE A 69 5.41 6.22 -0.33
N LEU A 70 5.08 7.47 -0.65
CA LEU A 70 4.70 7.87 -2.02
C LEU A 70 5.85 7.62 -3.00
N ASP A 71 7.06 8.03 -2.65
CA ASP A 71 8.24 7.89 -3.51
C ASP A 71 8.68 6.43 -3.69
N LYS A 72 8.17 5.53 -2.84
CA LYS A 72 8.51 4.09 -2.85
C LYS A 72 7.36 3.22 -3.36
N CYS A 73 6.25 3.81 -3.80
CA CYS A 73 5.13 3.07 -4.35
C CYS A 73 5.26 2.88 -5.85
N ASP A 74 4.83 1.71 -6.33
CA ASP A 74 4.77 1.40 -7.76
C ASP A 74 3.40 1.78 -8.36
N LEU A 75 2.37 1.79 -7.51
CA LEU A 75 0.97 2.04 -7.85
C LEU A 75 0.31 2.88 -6.76
N LEU A 76 -0.60 3.77 -7.15
CA LEU A 76 -1.38 4.60 -6.23
C LEU A 76 -2.88 4.44 -6.49
N ILE A 77 -3.64 4.22 -5.42
CA ILE A 77 -5.11 4.20 -5.40
C ILE A 77 -5.58 5.39 -4.55
N GLY A 78 -6.29 6.32 -5.18
CA GLY A 78 -6.91 7.46 -4.50
C GLY A 78 -8.33 7.12 -4.04
N VAL A 79 -8.68 7.58 -2.84
CA VAL A 79 -10.02 7.50 -2.24
C VAL A 79 -10.59 8.89 -2.06
#